data_AF-A0A514WZH0-F1
#
_entry.id   AF-A0A514WZH0-F1
#
_cell.length_a   1.000
_cell.length_b   1.000
_cell.length_c   1.000
_cell.angle_alpha   90.00
_cell.angle_beta   90.00
_cell.angle_gamma   90.00
#
_symmetry.space_group_name_H-M   'P 1'
#
loop_
_entity.id
_entity.type
_entity.pdbx_description
1 polymer ?
#
loop_
_entity_poly.entity_id
_entity_poly.type
_entity_poly.pdbx_seq_one_letter_code
_entity_poly.pdbx_strand_id
1 'polypeptide(L)'
;MTIEQFLSFWSQHNTAIIEGLVGLIIFISLFLGFRAFFGKSSSHDAGSGHGVDSAQLEKTLQKILENQGAGGGARAHVAHDEHSVHAELDESDMGPGASVAVGGGESAAEVAQLRSTVSESQKKIEELQAQLAQAQSAASEAGAAAAAASASAAPAEGGGSNAEAEAKIRDLESRLAEYEIISEDIADLSRYKEENDKLRSELEALQKGGAAPAAAAQAPAPAAEPAPAPVEEAPAPVAAAEPEPTPEPAPSEPAVDDVAAAVAAMAPEAPAAEAGSDLIDDELMKEFAAAVEGQKALDKVGEKAGDGKAAADKKGEDTDQLMNEFENFVSKKS
;
A
#
# COMPACT_ATOMS: atom_id res chain seq x y z
N MET A 1 17.27 -23.35 46.90
CA MET A 1 18.20 -22.86 45.87
C MET A 1 18.50 -21.42 46.16
N THR A 2 19.78 -21.06 46.29
CA THR A 2 20.18 -19.65 46.45
C THR A 2 20.21 -18.95 45.09
N ILE A 3 20.07 -17.63 45.06
CA ILE A 3 20.12 -16.83 43.83
C ILE A 3 21.42 -17.05 43.04
N GLU A 4 22.52 -17.32 43.73
CA GLU A 4 23.81 -17.64 43.12
C GLU A 4 23.78 -18.96 42.34
N GLN A 5 23.07 -19.98 42.84
CA GLN A 5 22.88 -21.24 42.13
C GLN A 5 22.03 -21.06 40.87
N PHE A 6 21.04 -20.17 40.91
CA PHE A 6 20.21 -19.84 39.76
C PHE A 6 21.01 -19.09 38.67
N LEU A 7 21.83 -18.10 39.06
CA LEU A 7 22.67 -17.35 38.11
C LEU A 7 23.76 -18.24 37.49
N SER A 8 24.37 -19.12 38.28
CA SER A 8 25.34 -20.10 37.76
C SER A 8 24.67 -21.05 36.76
N PHE A 9 23.50 -21.59 37.09
CA PHE A 9 22.72 -22.45 36.19
C PHE A 9 22.35 -21.71 34.89
N TRP A 10 21.86 -20.48 34.99
CA TRP A 10 21.51 -19.66 33.82
C TRP A 10 22.72 -19.39 32.93
N SER A 11 23.87 -19.06 33.51
CA SER A 11 25.10 -18.82 32.73
C SER A 11 25.61 -20.08 32.02
N GLN A 12 25.51 -21.24 32.68
CA GLN A 12 25.98 -22.51 32.13
C GLN A 12 25.05 -23.04 31.04
N HIS A 13 23.74 -22.85 31.20
CA HIS A 13 22.73 -23.29 30.23
C HIS A 13 22.37 -22.24 29.18
N ASN A 14 22.87 -21.01 29.28
CA ASN A 14 22.54 -19.93 28.34
C ASN A 14 22.83 -20.32 26.89
N THR A 15 23.97 -20.94 26.61
CA THR A 15 24.32 -21.40 25.27
C THR A 15 23.34 -22.46 24.75
N ALA A 16 22.99 -23.46 25.58
CA ALA A 16 22.05 -24.51 25.21
C ALA A 16 20.62 -23.98 25.04
N ILE A 17 20.21 -22.98 25.85
CA ILE A 17 18.91 -22.31 25.73
C ILE A 17 18.84 -21.53 24.42
N ILE A 18 19.88 -20.75 24.10
CA ILE A 18 19.94 -19.98 22.84
C ILE A 18 19.94 -20.91 21.64
N GLU A 19 20.75 -21.97 21.65
CA GLU A 19 20.81 -22.98 20.59
C GLU A 19 19.44 -23.67 20.39
N GLY A 20 18.79 -24.06 21.50
CA GLY A 20 17.44 -24.63 21.45
C GLY A 20 16.39 -23.65 20.92
N LEU A 21 16.49 -22.36 21.25
CA LEU A 21 15.55 -21.33 20.80
C LEU A 21 15.73 -21.04 19.31
N VAL A 22 16.97 -21.00 18.81
CA VAL A 22 17.27 -20.89 17.38
C VAL A 22 16.74 -22.11 16.62
N GLY A 23 16.97 -23.32 17.13
CA GLY A 23 16.43 -24.56 16.56
C GLY A 23 14.89 -24.56 16.51
N LEU A 24 14.23 -24.07 17.56
CA LEU A 24 12.77 -23.94 17.62
C LEU A 24 12.25 -22.95 16.56
N ILE A 25 12.91 -21.79 16.39
CA ILE A 25 12.51 -20.80 15.38
C ILE A 25 12.63 -21.40 13.98
N ILE A 26 13.74 -22.07 13.67
CA ILE A 26 13.92 -22.74 12.37
C ILE A 26 12.84 -23.80 12.16
N PHE A 27 12.52 -24.59 13.19
CA PHE A 27 11.47 -25.60 13.12
C PHE A 27 10.08 -24.98 12.88
N ILE A 28 9.73 -23.87 13.55
CA ILE A 28 8.46 -23.16 13.35
C ILE A 28 8.40 -22.56 11.94
N SER A 29 9.48 -21.97 11.44
CA SER A 29 9.56 -21.44 10.07
C SER A 29 9.39 -22.54 9.02
N LEU A 30 10.05 -23.70 9.21
CA LEU A 30 9.86 -24.86 8.35
C LEU A 30 8.44 -25.41 8.42
N PHE A 31 7.84 -25.45 9.62
CA PHE A 31 6.46 -25.88 9.80
C PHE A 31 5.47 -24.93 9.13
N LEU A 32 5.68 -23.61 9.22
CA LEU A 32 4.87 -22.60 8.53
C LEU A 32 5.03 -22.70 7.02
N GLY A 33 6.26 -22.90 6.52
CA GLY A 33 6.51 -23.13 5.10
C GLY A 33 5.84 -24.41 4.59
N PHE A 34 5.95 -25.50 5.35
CA PHE A 34 5.28 -26.77 5.07
C PHE A 34 3.76 -26.60 5.09
N ARG A 35 3.20 -25.89 6.08
CA ARG A 35 1.75 -25.62 6.17
C ARG A 35 1.27 -24.70 5.06
N ALA A 36 2.05 -23.71 4.64
CA ALA A 36 1.70 -22.86 3.50
C ALA A 36 1.73 -23.63 2.18
N PHE A 37 2.68 -24.56 2.02
CA PHE A 37 2.84 -25.35 0.80
C PHE A 37 1.84 -26.51 0.69
N PHE A 38 1.65 -27.27 1.78
CA PHE A 38 0.79 -28.46 1.80
C PHE A 38 -0.63 -28.17 2.30
N GLY A 39 -0.82 -27.15 3.14
CA GLY A 39 -2.14 -26.74 3.65
C GLY A 39 -3.00 -26.00 2.63
N LYS A 40 -2.46 -25.62 1.47
CA LYS A 40 -3.21 -24.96 0.38
C LYS A 40 -3.93 -25.95 -0.55
N SER A 41 -4.02 -27.23 -0.19
CA SER A 41 -4.58 -28.28 -1.06
C SER A 41 -6.09 -28.54 -0.92
N SER A 42 -6.84 -27.81 -0.08
CA SER A 42 -8.30 -28.04 0.03
C SER A 42 -9.17 -26.80 0.27
N SER A 43 -8.67 -25.59 0.02
CA SER A 43 -9.49 -24.37 0.12
C SER A 43 -9.12 -23.38 -0.97
N HIS A 44 -9.41 -23.75 -2.21
CA HIS A 44 -9.57 -22.80 -3.30
C HIS A 44 -11.00 -22.25 -3.30
N ASP A 45 -11.42 -21.69 -2.16
CA ASP A 45 -12.50 -20.72 -2.05
C ASP A 45 -12.53 -20.22 -0.60
N ALA A 46 -12.89 -18.96 -0.40
CA ALA A 46 -12.91 -18.22 0.87
C ALA A 46 -11.63 -17.45 1.24
N GLY A 47 -11.57 -16.23 0.72
CA GLY A 47 -11.49 -15.06 1.60
C GLY A 47 -10.11 -14.68 2.13
N SER A 48 -9.24 -14.20 1.26
CA SER A 48 -8.49 -12.95 1.53
C SER A 48 -7.75 -12.58 0.25
N GLY A 49 -8.45 -11.86 -0.59
CA GLY A 49 -7.96 -11.41 -1.88
C GLY A 49 -9.05 -10.58 -2.47
N HIS A 50 -8.83 -9.28 -2.45
CA HIS A 50 -9.57 -8.26 -3.18
C HIS A 50 -9.36 -8.48 -4.69
N GLY A 51 -9.69 -9.68 -5.17
CA GLY A 51 -9.77 -10.00 -6.57
C GLY A 51 -11.05 -9.36 -7.06
N VAL A 52 -10.91 -8.17 -7.65
CA VAL A 52 -11.99 -7.55 -8.42
C VAL A 52 -12.51 -8.63 -9.36
N ASP A 53 -13.73 -9.09 -9.10
CA ASP A 53 -14.34 -10.19 -9.83
C ASP A 53 -14.29 -9.83 -11.31
N SER A 54 -13.63 -10.66 -12.12
CA SER A 54 -13.42 -10.37 -13.54
C SER A 54 -14.76 -10.14 -14.25
N ALA A 55 -15.83 -10.79 -13.75
CA ALA A 55 -17.20 -10.58 -14.21
C ALA A 55 -17.75 -9.19 -13.84
N GLN A 56 -17.41 -8.64 -12.67
CA GLN A 56 -17.76 -7.27 -12.29
C GLN A 56 -16.95 -6.23 -13.08
N LEU A 57 -15.68 -6.53 -13.38
CA LEU A 57 -14.81 -5.70 -14.21
C LEU A 57 -15.36 -5.61 -15.65
N GLU A 58 -15.81 -6.73 -16.20
CA GLU A 58 -16.44 -6.79 -17.52
C GLU A 58 -17.78 -6.03 -17.55
N LYS A 59 -18.62 -6.22 -16.52
CA LYS A 59 -19.89 -5.47 -16.38
C LYS A 59 -19.67 -3.97 -16.23
N THR A 60 -18.61 -3.56 -15.53
CA THR A 60 -18.24 -2.16 -15.33
C THR A 60 -17.70 -1.54 -16.61
N LEU A 61 -16.84 -2.26 -17.35
CA LEU A 61 -16.37 -1.84 -18.67
C LEU A 61 -17.52 -1.70 -19.66
N GLN A 62 -18.44 -2.67 -19.69
CA GLN A 62 -19.60 -2.63 -20.56
C GLN A 62 -20.51 -1.44 -20.24
N LYS A 63 -20.72 -1.15 -18.95
CA LYS A 63 -21.49 0.00 -18.50
C LYS A 63 -20.83 1.34 -18.82
N ILE A 64 -19.50 1.44 -18.73
CA ILE A 64 -18.75 2.63 -19.15
C ILE A 64 -18.84 2.83 -20.66
N LEU A 65 -18.72 1.76 -21.44
CA LEU A 65 -18.78 1.82 -22.90
C LEU A 65 -20.19 2.21 -23.40
N GLU A 66 -21.23 1.68 -22.76
CA GLU A 66 -22.62 2.01 -23.07
C GLU A 66 -22.97 3.45 -22.69
N ASN A 67 -22.45 3.94 -21.55
CA ASN A 67 -22.66 5.33 -21.13
C ASN A 67 -21.85 6.32 -22.00
N GLN A 68 -20.67 5.94 -22.49
CA GLN A 68 -19.90 6.73 -23.47
C GLN A 68 -20.56 6.72 -24.85
N GLY A 69 -21.15 5.60 -25.26
CA GLY A 69 -21.91 5.49 -26.52
C GLY A 69 -23.19 6.30 -26.51
N ALA A 70 -23.88 6.39 -25.37
CA ALA A 70 -25.11 7.17 -25.23
C ALA A 70 -24.86 8.69 -25.10
N GLY A 71 -23.70 9.11 -24.56
CA GLY A 71 -23.38 10.53 -24.32
C GLY A 71 -22.62 11.25 -25.45
N GLY A 72 -22.03 10.54 -26.40
CA GLY A 72 -21.14 11.12 -27.43
C GLY A 72 -21.80 11.66 -28.71
N GLY A 73 -23.13 11.53 -28.86
CA GLY A 73 -23.82 11.76 -30.14
C GLY A 73 -24.33 13.18 -30.43
N ALA A 74 -24.11 14.16 -29.55
CA ALA A 74 -24.71 15.49 -29.68
C ALA A 74 -23.68 16.62 -29.73
N ARG A 75 -22.84 16.68 -30.78
CA ARG A 75 -22.25 17.93 -31.31
C ARG A 75 -21.40 17.70 -32.56
N ALA A 76 -22.06 17.69 -33.73
CA ALA A 76 -21.50 18.20 -34.98
C ALA A 76 -22.61 18.32 -36.04
N HIS A 77 -23.57 19.22 -35.83
CA HIS A 77 -24.37 19.76 -36.92
C HIS A 77 -24.17 21.28 -36.92
N VAL A 78 -23.06 21.71 -37.50
CA VAL A 78 -22.84 23.11 -37.88
C VAL A 78 -23.64 23.32 -39.15
N ALA A 79 -24.80 23.97 -39.01
CA ALA A 79 -25.60 24.46 -40.12
C ALA A 79 -24.95 25.72 -40.70
N HIS A 80 -24.74 25.72 -42.01
CA HIS A 80 -24.59 26.93 -42.81
C HIS A 80 -25.91 27.14 -43.57
N ASP A 81 -26.30 28.41 -43.65
CA ASP A 81 -27.27 29.01 -44.57
C ASP A 81 -28.79 28.80 -44.41
N GLU A 82 -29.38 29.87 -43.89
CA GLU A 82 -30.40 30.75 -44.51
C GLU A 82 -31.84 30.28 -44.81
N HIS A 83 -32.73 31.21 -44.42
CA HIS A 83 -34.11 31.42 -44.86
C HIS A 83 -35.18 30.40 -44.44
N SER A 84 -36.02 30.79 -43.48
CA SER A 84 -37.32 31.41 -43.81
C SER A 84 -38.13 31.77 -42.56
N VAL A 85 -38.95 32.80 -42.75
CA VAL A 85 -39.75 33.54 -41.78
C VAL A 85 -41.16 32.95 -41.72
N HIS A 86 -41.69 32.69 -40.51
CA HIS A 86 -43.11 32.84 -40.12
C HIS A 86 -43.26 32.44 -38.63
N ALA A 87 -43.60 33.35 -37.70
CA ALA A 87 -44.98 33.75 -37.30
C ALA A 87 -45.84 32.52 -36.92
N GLU A 88 -46.41 32.33 -35.72
CA GLU A 88 -47.13 33.18 -34.76
C GLU A 88 -46.94 32.58 -33.34
N LEU A 89 -46.72 33.36 -32.29
CA LEU A 89 -47.74 33.80 -31.31
C LEU A 89 -48.59 32.65 -30.74
N ASP A 90 -48.19 32.13 -29.58
CA ASP A 90 -49.13 31.83 -28.50
C ASP A 90 -48.49 32.22 -27.16
N GLU A 91 -48.98 33.34 -26.66
CA GLU A 91 -48.53 34.03 -25.46
C GLU A 91 -49.67 33.89 -24.46
N SER A 92 -49.63 32.85 -23.62
CA SER A 92 -50.30 32.90 -22.32
C SER A 92 -49.79 31.82 -21.38
N ASP A 93 -49.35 32.31 -20.22
CA ASP A 93 -49.67 31.80 -18.88
C ASP A 93 -48.50 31.26 -18.04
N MET A 94 -48.20 32.10 -17.02
CA MET A 94 -47.67 31.79 -15.68
C MET A 94 -46.20 31.36 -15.48
N GLY A 95 -45.41 32.33 -15.00
CA GLY A 95 -44.59 32.13 -13.79
C GLY A 95 -43.09 32.44 -13.94
N PRO A 96 -42.53 33.41 -13.20
CA PRO A 96 -41.08 33.66 -13.14
C PRO A 96 -40.41 32.61 -12.23
N GLY A 97 -40.31 31.37 -12.72
CA GLY A 97 -39.49 30.33 -12.12
C GLY A 97 -38.07 30.45 -12.64
N ALA A 98 -37.21 31.12 -11.86
CA ALA A 98 -35.79 31.26 -12.15
C ALA A 98 -35.17 29.89 -12.47
N SER A 99 -34.84 29.68 -13.73
CA SER A 99 -34.03 28.56 -14.21
C SER A 99 -32.64 28.68 -13.60
N VAL A 100 -32.43 28.00 -12.47
CA VAL A 100 -31.11 27.78 -11.88
C VAL A 100 -30.36 26.83 -12.83
N ALA A 101 -29.71 27.41 -13.81
CA ALA A 101 -28.65 26.79 -14.58
C ALA A 101 -27.36 26.88 -13.75
N VAL A 102 -27.22 26.03 -12.71
CA VAL A 102 -26.02 25.97 -11.87
C VAL A 102 -25.69 24.50 -11.62
N GLY A 103 -24.46 24.10 -11.93
CA GLY A 103 -23.81 22.95 -11.28
C GLY A 103 -23.20 21.86 -12.16
N GLY A 104 -23.49 21.79 -13.46
CA GLY A 104 -22.99 20.67 -14.31
C GLY A 104 -21.54 20.81 -14.81
N GLY A 105 -20.90 21.97 -14.63
CA GLY A 105 -19.59 22.27 -15.19
C GLY A 105 -18.41 22.01 -14.25
N GLU A 106 -18.60 22.17 -12.94
CA GLU A 106 -17.51 22.08 -11.95
C GLU A 106 -17.06 20.63 -11.73
N SER A 107 -17.98 19.65 -11.78
CA SER A 107 -17.66 18.23 -11.59
C SER A 107 -16.69 17.67 -12.64
N ALA A 108 -16.71 18.17 -13.88
CA ALA A 108 -15.79 17.69 -14.92
C ALA A 108 -14.35 18.17 -14.69
N ALA A 109 -14.18 19.41 -14.23
CA ALA A 109 -12.88 19.98 -13.90
C ALA A 109 -12.28 19.34 -12.63
N GLU A 110 -13.10 19.12 -11.61
CA GLU A 110 -12.68 18.43 -10.38
C GLU A 110 -12.24 16.99 -10.64
N VAL A 111 -12.98 16.25 -11.49
CA VAL A 111 -12.60 14.87 -11.85
C VAL A 111 -11.27 14.85 -12.61
N ALA A 112 -11.02 15.83 -13.49
CA ALA A 112 -9.72 15.95 -14.17
C ALA A 112 -8.59 16.24 -13.17
N GLN A 113 -8.84 17.11 -12.18
CA GLN A 113 -7.87 17.42 -11.14
C GLN A 113 -7.58 16.22 -10.24
N LEU A 114 -8.61 15.49 -9.80
CA LEU A 114 -8.45 14.27 -8.99
C LEU A 114 -7.66 13.19 -9.74
N ARG A 115 -7.89 13.02 -11.04
CA ARG A 115 -7.11 12.09 -11.87
C ARG A 115 -5.64 12.50 -11.96
N SER A 116 -5.36 13.80 -12.04
CA SER A 116 -3.98 14.32 -12.01
C SER A 116 -3.31 13.99 -10.68
N THR A 117 -3.99 14.28 -9.55
CA THR A 117 -3.46 14.02 -8.21
C THR A 117 -3.20 12.53 -7.97
N VAL A 118 -4.11 11.65 -8.40
CA VAL A 118 -3.95 10.19 -8.28
C VAL A 118 -2.78 9.70 -9.15
N SER A 119 -2.60 10.26 -10.35
CA SER A 119 -1.44 9.90 -11.18
C SER A 119 -0.11 10.36 -10.57
N GLU A 120 -0.08 11.52 -9.92
CA GLU A 120 1.11 12.02 -9.22
C GLU A 120 1.44 11.21 -7.98
N SER A 121 0.42 10.85 -7.17
CA SER A 121 0.61 10.00 -5.99
C SER A 121 1.10 8.60 -6.39
N GLN A 122 0.56 8.01 -7.46
CA GLN A 122 1.01 6.72 -7.98
C GLN A 122 2.49 6.74 -8.37
N LYS A 123 2.94 7.77 -9.10
CA LYS A 123 4.37 7.93 -9.45
C LYS A 123 5.25 8.06 -8.22
N LYS A 124 4.80 8.76 -7.19
CA LYS A 124 5.55 8.93 -5.95
C LYS A 124 5.66 7.63 -5.15
N ILE A 125 4.62 6.80 -5.18
CA ILE A 125 4.66 5.45 -4.60
C ILE A 125 5.70 4.59 -5.34
N GLU A 126 5.69 4.59 -6.67
CA GLU A 126 6.67 3.85 -7.48
C GLU A 126 8.11 4.32 -7.21
N GLU A 127 8.33 5.63 -7.10
CA GLU A 127 9.64 6.21 -6.77
C GLU A 127 10.09 5.80 -5.36
N LEU A 128 9.23 5.87 -4.35
CA LEU A 128 9.55 5.45 -2.98
C LEU A 128 9.82 3.94 -2.89
N GLN A 129 9.06 3.12 -3.61
CA GLN A 129 9.31 1.68 -3.70
C GLN A 129 10.67 1.39 -4.34
N ALA A 130 11.04 2.11 -5.40
CA ALA A 130 12.35 1.98 -6.02
C ALA A 130 13.49 2.40 -5.06
N GLN A 131 13.30 3.51 -4.31
CA GLN A 131 14.26 3.95 -3.29
C GLN A 131 14.42 2.92 -2.17
N LEU A 132 13.33 2.29 -1.71
CA LEU A 132 13.41 1.23 -0.71
C LEU A 132 14.17 0.01 -1.23
N ALA A 133 13.86 -0.43 -2.45
CA ALA A 133 14.56 -1.55 -3.07
C ALA A 133 16.07 -1.26 -3.19
N GLN A 134 16.44 -0.04 -3.59
CA GLN A 134 17.82 0.41 -3.69
C GLN A 134 18.52 0.50 -2.32
N ALA A 135 17.85 1.05 -1.30
CA ALA A 135 18.39 1.12 0.06
C ALA A 135 18.58 -0.28 0.65
N GLN A 136 17.65 -1.20 0.37
CA GLN A 136 17.72 -2.58 0.84
C GLN A 136 18.84 -3.37 0.16
N SER A 137 19.09 -3.16 -1.14
CA SER A 137 20.23 -3.76 -1.83
C SER A 137 21.55 -3.21 -1.29
N ALA A 138 21.66 -1.89 -1.10
CA ALA A 138 22.85 -1.26 -0.54
C ALA A 138 23.13 -1.73 0.91
N ALA A 139 22.10 -1.89 1.74
CA ALA A 139 22.23 -2.44 3.08
C ALA A 139 22.69 -3.91 3.06
N SER A 140 22.19 -4.70 2.11
CA SER A 140 22.59 -6.10 1.94
C SER A 140 24.04 -6.24 1.48
N GLU A 141 24.48 -5.40 0.55
CA GLU A 141 25.86 -5.34 0.06
C GLU A 141 26.83 -4.88 1.17
N ALA A 142 26.45 -3.85 1.95
CA ALA A 142 27.22 -3.41 3.10
C ALA A 142 27.32 -4.49 4.18
N GLY A 143 26.24 -5.23 4.44
CA GLY A 143 26.22 -6.37 5.35
C GLY A 143 27.13 -7.51 4.90
N ALA A 144 27.13 -7.84 3.61
CA ALA A 144 28.01 -8.86 3.03
C ALA A 144 29.50 -8.47 3.09
N ALA A 145 29.81 -7.20 2.80
CA ALA A 145 31.16 -6.66 2.91
C ALA A 145 31.66 -6.65 4.37
N ALA A 146 30.81 -6.28 5.33
CA ALA A 146 31.13 -6.32 6.75
C ALA A 146 31.35 -7.77 7.25
N ALA A 147 30.53 -8.72 6.80
CA ALA A 147 30.70 -10.14 7.13
C ALA A 147 32.02 -10.73 6.58
N ALA A 148 32.41 -10.33 5.36
CA ALA A 148 33.69 -10.72 4.78
C ALA A 148 34.89 -10.11 5.51
N ALA A 149 34.78 -8.86 5.98
CA ALA A 149 35.82 -8.20 6.77
C ALA A 149 35.95 -8.78 8.20
N SER A 150 34.83 -9.14 8.84
CA SER A 150 34.84 -9.77 10.17
C SER A 150 35.38 -11.21 10.18
N ALA A 151 35.45 -11.89 9.04
CA ALA A 151 36.10 -13.20 8.95
C ALA A 151 37.64 -13.13 9.04
N SER A 152 38.25 -11.93 8.95
CA SER A 152 39.71 -11.74 8.93
C SER A 152 40.27 -10.85 10.06
N ALA A 153 39.44 -10.21 10.89
CA ALA A 153 39.92 -9.26 11.90
C ALA A 153 39.30 -9.51 13.28
N ALA A 154 40.17 -9.58 14.29
CA ALA A 154 39.83 -9.60 15.71
C ALA A 154 38.90 -8.43 16.11
N PRO A 155 38.04 -8.58 17.14
CA PRO A 155 36.90 -7.70 17.37
C PRO A 155 37.38 -6.28 17.73
N ALA A 156 37.11 -5.32 16.86
CA ALA A 156 37.25 -3.89 17.12
C ALA A 156 35.88 -3.22 16.98
N GLU A 157 35.50 -2.46 18.01
CA GLU A 157 34.26 -1.69 18.14
C GLU A 157 34.09 -0.70 16.98
N GLY A 158 33.13 -0.97 16.09
CA GLY A 158 32.79 -0.11 14.96
C GLY A 158 31.34 -0.28 14.51
N GLY A 159 30.37 -0.05 15.40
CA GLY A 159 28.94 -0.31 15.19
C GLY A 159 28.08 0.87 14.69
N GLY A 160 28.67 1.91 14.07
CA GLY A 160 27.95 3.17 13.79
C GLY A 160 27.04 3.19 12.55
N SER A 161 27.46 2.58 11.44
CA SER A 161 26.82 2.77 10.13
C SER A 161 25.54 1.95 9.92
N ASN A 162 25.40 0.80 10.57
CA ASN A 162 24.21 -0.04 10.41
C ASN A 162 22.97 0.55 11.12
N ALA A 163 23.17 1.18 12.29
CA ALA A 163 22.08 1.79 13.05
C ALA A 163 21.40 2.93 12.29
N GLU A 164 22.16 3.71 11.50
CA GLU A 164 21.60 4.80 10.69
C GLU A 164 20.81 4.27 9.48
N ALA A 165 21.27 3.19 8.86
CA ALA A 165 20.55 2.52 7.77
C ALA A 165 19.23 1.92 8.27
N GLU A 166 19.24 1.23 9.41
CA GLU A 166 18.02 0.69 10.03
C GLU A 166 17.02 1.79 10.42
N ALA A 167 17.50 2.95 10.89
CA ALA A 167 16.63 4.08 11.19
C ALA A 167 15.94 4.64 9.93
N LYS A 168 16.67 4.75 8.82
CA LYS A 168 16.11 5.20 7.52
C LYS A 168 15.10 4.20 6.96
N ILE A 169 15.36 2.90 7.09
CA ILE A 169 14.42 1.85 6.68
C ILE A 169 13.11 2.00 7.46
N ARG A 170 13.16 2.16 8.79
CA ARG A 170 11.94 2.36 9.60
C ARG A 170 11.17 3.63 9.24
N ASP A 171 11.88 4.74 8.96
CA ASP A 171 11.22 5.99 8.54
C ASP A 171 10.50 5.82 7.20
N LEU A 172 11.13 5.13 6.23
CA LEU A 172 10.53 4.84 4.93
C LEU A 172 9.34 3.88 5.04
N GLU A 173 9.44 2.85 5.87
CA GLU A 173 8.33 1.93 6.16
C GLU A 173 7.15 2.67 6.81
N SER A 174 7.43 3.55 7.78
CA SER A 174 6.40 4.36 8.44
C SER A 174 5.69 5.29 7.46
N ARG A 175 6.44 5.94 6.55
CA ARG A 175 5.86 6.79 5.51
C ARG A 175 5.01 6.01 4.51
N LEU A 176 5.44 4.82 4.12
CA LEU A 176 4.65 3.96 3.24
C LEU A 176 3.33 3.53 3.88
N ALA A 177 3.35 3.15 5.15
CA ALA A 177 2.13 2.84 5.89
C ALA A 177 1.17 4.04 5.96
N GLU A 178 1.69 5.25 6.11
CA GLU A 178 0.87 6.48 6.07
C GLU A 178 0.24 6.71 4.68
N TYR A 179 1.00 6.49 3.59
CA TYR A 179 0.44 6.58 2.23
C TYR A 179 -0.63 5.53 1.96
N GLU A 180 -0.51 4.33 2.52
CA GLU A 180 -1.53 3.27 2.40
C GLU A 180 -2.85 3.72 3.04
N ILE A 181 -2.80 4.22 4.28
CA ILE A 181 -3.99 4.74 4.99
C ILE A 181 -4.62 5.91 4.21
N ILE A 182 -3.81 6.87 3.75
CA ILE A 182 -4.31 8.01 2.97
C ILE A 182 -4.97 7.54 1.67
N SER A 183 -4.42 6.51 1.02
CA SER A 183 -4.99 5.97 -0.22
C SER A 183 -6.37 5.31 0.01
N GLU A 184 -6.55 4.64 1.14
CA GLU A 184 -7.83 4.05 1.56
C GLU A 184 -8.85 5.15 1.86
N ASP A 185 -8.48 6.18 2.64
CA ASP A 185 -9.33 7.32 2.93
C ASP A 185 -9.79 8.06 1.67
N ILE A 186 -8.90 8.21 0.67
CA ILE A 186 -9.24 8.82 -0.62
C ILE A 186 -10.25 7.95 -1.38
N ALA A 187 -10.09 6.63 -1.36
CA ALA A 187 -11.04 5.72 -1.99
C ALA A 187 -12.43 5.83 -1.34
N ASP A 188 -12.49 5.86 -0.02
CA ASP A 188 -13.75 6.05 0.72
C ASP A 188 -14.39 7.41 0.45
N LEU A 189 -13.61 8.50 0.44
CA LEU A 189 -14.09 9.83 0.08
C LEU A 189 -14.65 9.88 -1.35
N SER A 190 -14.01 9.19 -2.30
CA SER A 190 -14.50 9.12 -3.68
C SER A 190 -15.85 8.41 -3.75
N ARG A 191 -16.01 7.30 -3.02
CA ARG A 191 -17.27 6.57 -2.92
C ARG A 191 -18.38 7.41 -2.29
N TYR A 192 -18.07 8.17 -1.23
CA TYR A 192 -19.05 9.07 -0.61
C TYR A 192 -19.45 10.24 -1.52
N LYS A 193 -18.54 10.75 -2.36
CA LYS A 193 -18.89 11.75 -3.37
C LYS A 193 -19.86 11.18 -4.40
N GLU A 194 -19.57 10.00 -4.95
CA GLU A 194 -20.46 9.33 -5.92
C GLU A 194 -21.85 9.03 -5.33
N GLU A 195 -21.92 8.60 -4.07
CA GLU A 195 -23.19 8.36 -3.38
C GLU A 195 -23.98 9.66 -3.16
N ASN A 196 -23.30 10.74 -2.75
CA ASN A 196 -23.96 12.05 -2.61
C ASN A 196 -24.49 12.57 -3.94
N ASP A 197 -23.73 12.43 -5.03
CA ASP A 197 -24.16 12.86 -6.36
C ASP A 197 -25.36 12.04 -6.85
N LYS A 198 -25.36 10.73 -6.57
CA LYS A 198 -26.50 9.85 -6.84
C LYS A 198 -27.73 10.27 -6.04
N LEU A 199 -27.61 10.48 -4.74
CA LEU A 199 -28.71 10.91 -3.88
C LEU A 199 -29.26 12.29 -4.29
N ARG A 200 -28.40 13.23 -4.66
CA ARG A 200 -28.82 14.53 -5.21
C ARG A 200 -29.62 14.36 -6.49
N SER A 201 -29.16 13.50 -7.40
CA SER A 201 -29.89 13.20 -8.65
C SER A 201 -31.26 12.57 -8.39
N GLU A 202 -31.35 11.64 -7.42
CA GLU A 202 -32.61 11.05 -6.98
C GLU A 202 -33.56 12.09 -6.37
N LEU A 203 -33.03 12.98 -5.52
CA LEU A 203 -33.81 14.08 -4.93
C LEU A 203 -34.34 15.05 -5.99
N GLU A 204 -33.52 15.43 -6.98
CA GLU A 204 -33.97 16.28 -8.08
C GLU A 204 -35.06 15.61 -8.94
N ALA A 205 -34.93 14.31 -9.20
CA ALA A 205 -35.94 13.55 -9.93
C ALA A 205 -37.28 13.52 -9.18
N LEU A 206 -37.23 13.30 -7.85
CA LEU A 206 -38.41 13.34 -6.99
C LEU A 206 -39.03 14.75 -6.93
N GLN A 207 -38.21 15.79 -6.83
CA GLN A 207 -38.68 17.18 -6.79
C GLN A 207 -39.37 17.62 -8.09
N LYS A 208 -38.92 17.12 -9.25
CA LYS A 208 -39.54 17.39 -10.56
C LYS A 208 -40.88 16.65 -10.76
N GLY A 209 -41.41 15.99 -9.74
CA GLY A 209 -42.64 15.21 -9.83
C GLY A 209 -42.47 13.90 -10.61
N GLY A 210 -41.22 13.47 -10.84
CA GLY A 210 -40.95 12.13 -11.35
C GLY A 210 -41.48 11.12 -10.33
N ALA A 211 -42.41 10.27 -10.75
CA ALA A 211 -42.84 9.13 -9.96
C ALA A 211 -41.57 8.41 -9.49
N ALA A 212 -41.42 8.26 -8.16
CA ALA A 212 -40.28 7.59 -7.55
C ALA A 212 -39.94 6.35 -8.39
N PRO A 213 -38.69 6.18 -8.86
CA PRO A 213 -38.34 5.01 -9.65
C PRO A 213 -38.81 3.81 -8.85
N ALA A 214 -39.83 3.12 -9.38
CA ALA A 214 -40.46 2.00 -8.71
C ALA A 214 -39.33 1.08 -8.30
N ALA A 215 -39.09 0.99 -6.99
CA ALA A 215 -37.96 0.28 -6.41
C ALA A 215 -37.78 -0.99 -7.22
N ALA A 216 -36.69 -1.05 -7.99
CA ALA A 216 -36.45 -2.15 -8.90
C ALA A 216 -36.66 -3.41 -8.08
N ALA A 217 -37.61 -4.22 -8.54
CA ALA A 217 -38.07 -5.42 -7.87
C ALA A 217 -36.88 -6.10 -7.20
N GLN A 218 -37.00 -6.26 -5.89
CA GLN A 218 -36.06 -6.93 -5.00
C GLN A 218 -35.24 -7.95 -5.78
N ALA A 219 -33.92 -7.82 -5.75
CA ALA A 219 -33.03 -8.92 -6.09
C ALA A 219 -33.60 -10.20 -5.46
N PRO A 220 -33.70 -11.32 -6.21
CA PRO A 220 -34.30 -12.54 -5.69
C PRO A 220 -33.68 -12.85 -4.34
N ALA A 221 -34.54 -13.01 -3.33
CA ALA A 221 -34.14 -13.39 -1.99
C ALA A 221 -33.11 -14.52 -2.10
N PRO A 222 -31.98 -14.45 -1.36
CA PRO A 222 -30.98 -15.52 -1.37
C PRO A 222 -31.70 -16.84 -1.17
N ALA A 223 -31.60 -17.70 -2.20
CA ALA A 223 -32.18 -19.02 -2.18
C ALA A 223 -31.76 -19.70 -0.88
N ALA A 224 -32.75 -20.19 -0.14
CA ALA A 224 -32.57 -20.87 1.12
C ALA A 224 -31.38 -21.83 1.04
N GLU A 225 -30.43 -21.60 1.94
CA GLU A 225 -29.39 -22.56 2.29
C GLU A 225 -30.02 -23.95 2.39
N PRO A 226 -29.51 -24.97 1.68
CA PRO A 226 -30.05 -26.31 1.78
C PRO A 226 -29.97 -26.74 3.23
N ALA A 227 -31.13 -27.08 3.81
CA ALA A 227 -31.23 -27.64 5.15
C ALA A 227 -30.18 -28.76 5.30
N PRO A 228 -29.40 -28.77 6.40
CA PRO A 228 -28.43 -29.82 6.64
C PRO A 228 -29.13 -31.17 6.59
N ALA A 229 -28.65 -32.02 5.69
CA ALA A 229 -29.12 -33.39 5.58
C ALA A 229 -29.04 -34.05 6.98
N PRO A 230 -30.08 -34.79 7.41
CA PRO A 230 -30.07 -35.50 8.67
C PRO A 230 -28.90 -36.50 8.67
N VAL A 231 -27.93 -36.22 9.53
CA VAL A 231 -26.84 -37.14 9.84
C VAL A 231 -27.47 -38.39 10.44
N GLU A 232 -27.39 -39.51 9.72
CA GLU A 232 -27.76 -40.83 10.22
C GLU A 232 -27.04 -41.13 11.54
N GLU A 233 -27.82 -41.41 12.57
CA GLU A 233 -27.35 -42.15 13.75
C GLU A 233 -26.88 -43.55 13.35
N ALA A 234 -25.63 -43.91 13.70
CA ALA A 234 -25.22 -45.20 14.29
C ALA A 234 -23.68 -45.35 14.32
N PRO A 235 -23.09 -46.18 15.21
CA PRO A 235 -23.53 -46.65 16.53
C PRO A 235 -22.46 -46.40 17.63
N ALA A 236 -22.82 -46.81 18.85
CA ALA A 236 -22.17 -46.63 20.14
C ALA A 236 -20.63 -46.88 20.24
N PRO A 237 -19.93 -46.16 21.15
CA PRO A 237 -18.53 -46.42 21.46
C PRO A 237 -18.36 -47.73 22.22
N VAL A 238 -17.67 -48.69 21.62
CA VAL A 238 -17.16 -49.89 22.29
C VAL A 238 -15.91 -49.49 23.07
N ALA A 239 -15.98 -49.58 24.39
CA ALA A 239 -14.82 -49.54 25.27
C ALA A 239 -13.94 -50.78 25.03
N ALA A 240 -12.65 -50.61 24.71
CA ALA A 240 -11.61 -51.61 24.99
C ALA A 240 -10.18 -51.10 24.68
N ALA A 241 -9.29 -51.36 25.65
CA ALA A 241 -7.86 -51.60 25.54
C ALA A 241 -6.89 -50.40 25.44
N GLU A 242 -6.45 -49.99 26.62
CA GLU A 242 -5.12 -49.51 27.00
C GLU A 242 -3.99 -50.38 26.39
N PRO A 243 -3.03 -49.81 25.65
CA PRO A 243 -1.73 -50.42 25.42
C PRO A 243 -0.65 -49.81 26.34
N GLU A 244 0.12 -50.73 26.92
CA GLU A 244 1.22 -50.57 27.87
C GLU A 244 2.39 -49.65 27.42
N PRO A 245 3.20 -49.17 28.37
CA PRO A 245 4.31 -48.23 28.13
C PRO A 245 5.47 -48.86 27.35
N THR A 246 5.92 -48.15 26.31
CA THR A 246 7.14 -48.48 25.55
C THR A 246 8.38 -47.93 26.28
N PRO A 247 9.47 -48.71 26.42
CA PRO A 247 10.60 -48.38 27.29
C PRO A 247 11.55 -47.30 26.73
N GLU A 248 12.08 -46.55 27.70
CA GLU A 248 13.15 -45.56 27.68
C GLU A 248 14.50 -46.17 27.20
N PRO A 249 15.17 -45.58 26.18
CA PRO A 249 16.55 -45.94 25.86
C PRO A 249 17.56 -45.08 26.64
N ALA A 250 18.44 -45.78 27.37
CA ALA A 250 19.54 -45.26 28.15
C ALA A 250 20.67 -44.62 27.29
N PRO A 251 21.49 -43.73 27.88
CA PRO A 251 22.53 -42.97 27.17
C PRO A 251 23.78 -43.82 26.90
N SER A 252 24.36 -43.66 25.70
CA SER A 252 25.61 -44.28 25.28
C SER A 252 26.62 -43.21 24.84
N GLU A 253 27.65 -42.99 25.64
CA GLU A 253 28.96 -42.43 25.29
C GLU A 253 30.02 -43.38 25.90
N PRO A 254 31.32 -43.34 25.52
CA PRO A 254 31.95 -42.90 24.26
C PRO A 254 32.94 -43.96 23.71
N ALA A 255 33.35 -43.84 22.44
CA ALA A 255 34.59 -44.49 21.96
C ALA A 255 35.26 -43.67 20.86
N VAL A 256 36.50 -43.29 21.16
CA VAL A 256 37.53 -42.74 20.29
C VAL A 256 38.03 -43.81 19.31
N ASP A 257 38.22 -43.47 18.04
CA ASP A 257 39.31 -44.02 17.20
C ASP A 257 39.52 -43.19 15.92
N ASP A 258 40.67 -42.51 15.91
CA ASP A 258 41.66 -42.40 14.84
C ASP A 258 41.23 -42.76 13.39
N VAL A 259 41.09 -41.74 12.54
CA VAL A 259 41.53 -41.85 11.13
C VAL A 259 42.09 -40.51 10.64
N ALA A 260 43.37 -40.32 10.90
CA ALA A 260 44.24 -39.52 10.05
C ALA A 260 44.60 -40.30 8.76
N ALA A 261 44.78 -39.54 7.68
CA ALA A 261 45.49 -39.87 6.43
C ALA A 261 44.67 -40.29 5.18
N ALA A 262 45.04 -39.62 4.07
CA ALA A 262 44.61 -39.76 2.68
C ALA A 262 43.22 -39.15 2.37
N VAL A 263 43.08 -38.05 1.62
CA VAL A 263 43.54 -37.93 0.23
C VAL A 263 43.97 -36.49 -0.08
N ALA A 264 45.23 -36.37 -0.51
CA ALA A 264 45.76 -35.24 -1.25
C ALA A 264 45.37 -35.35 -2.74
N ALA A 265 45.31 -34.19 -3.39
CA ALA A 265 45.19 -33.95 -4.83
C ALA A 265 43.77 -33.85 -5.41
N MET A 266 43.29 -32.61 -5.54
CA MET A 266 42.91 -32.04 -6.84
C MET A 266 42.76 -30.52 -6.74
N ALA A 267 43.76 -29.82 -7.28
CA ALA A 267 43.62 -28.45 -7.76
C ALA A 267 42.76 -28.45 -9.03
N PRO A 268 42.09 -27.33 -9.34
CA PRO A 268 42.56 -26.59 -10.51
C PRO A 268 42.62 -25.07 -10.34
N GLU A 269 43.65 -24.54 -11.00
CA GLU A 269 43.86 -23.22 -11.62
C GLU A 269 42.94 -22.04 -11.30
N ALA A 270 43.59 -20.98 -10.82
CA ALA A 270 43.15 -19.59 -10.89
C ALA A 270 43.17 -19.05 -12.34
N PRO A 271 42.31 -18.07 -12.67
CA PRO A 271 42.66 -17.01 -13.59
C PRO A 271 42.99 -15.72 -12.84
N ALA A 272 43.87 -14.97 -13.47
CA ALA A 272 44.63 -13.85 -12.97
C ALA A 272 43.81 -12.56 -12.77
N ALA A 273 44.41 -11.67 -11.99
CA ALA A 273 44.03 -10.30 -11.73
C ALA A 273 43.80 -9.47 -13.00
N GLU A 274 42.76 -8.63 -12.97
CA GLU A 274 42.68 -7.38 -13.72
C GLU A 274 42.58 -6.25 -12.70
N ALA A 275 43.57 -5.37 -12.74
CA ALA A 275 43.67 -4.17 -11.93
C ALA A 275 42.68 -3.12 -12.43
N GLY A 276 41.74 -2.70 -11.58
CA GLY A 276 40.79 -1.64 -11.94
C GLY A 276 40.10 -0.95 -10.77
N SER A 277 40.50 -1.19 -9.51
CA SER A 277 39.79 -0.67 -8.33
C SER A 277 40.15 0.77 -7.95
N ASP A 278 41.27 1.32 -8.43
CA ASP A 278 41.72 2.67 -8.02
C ASP A 278 41.09 3.82 -8.84
N LEU A 279 40.37 3.52 -9.93
CA LEU A 279 39.72 4.56 -10.77
C LEU A 279 38.26 4.82 -10.35
N ILE A 280 37.63 3.91 -9.62
CA ILE A 280 36.22 4.02 -9.25
C ILE A 280 36.05 4.96 -8.04
N ASP A 281 36.99 4.96 -7.10
CA ASP A 281 36.94 5.86 -5.93
C ASP A 281 37.13 7.33 -6.30
N ASP A 282 37.97 7.65 -7.30
CA ASP A 282 38.20 9.03 -7.74
C ASP A 282 37.00 9.62 -8.51
N GLU A 283 36.33 8.82 -9.35
CA GLU A 283 35.11 9.25 -10.06
C GLU A 283 33.96 9.46 -9.06
N LEU A 284 33.83 8.57 -8.05
CA LEU A 284 32.82 8.67 -7.00
C LEU A 284 33.06 9.87 -6.07
N MET A 285 34.31 10.12 -5.65
CA MET A 285 34.64 11.32 -4.84
C MET A 285 34.41 12.61 -5.61
N LYS A 286 34.65 12.61 -6.92
CA LYS A 286 34.41 13.78 -7.78
C LYS A 286 32.91 14.05 -7.97
N GLU A 287 32.10 13.00 -8.13
CA GLU A 287 30.63 13.15 -8.22
C GLU A 287 30.03 13.62 -6.89
N PHE A 288 30.55 13.14 -5.76
CA PHE A 288 30.12 13.60 -4.44
C PHE A 288 30.48 15.07 -4.19
N ALA A 289 31.68 15.51 -4.60
CA ALA A 289 32.09 16.91 -4.51
C ALA A 289 31.19 17.83 -5.37
N ALA A 290 30.83 17.39 -6.57
CA ALA A 290 29.92 18.13 -7.46
C ALA A 290 28.50 18.23 -6.88
N ALA A 291 27.98 17.15 -6.28
CA ALA A 291 26.67 17.14 -5.64
C ALA A 291 26.61 18.09 -4.41
N VAL A 292 27.66 18.11 -3.59
CA VAL A 292 27.75 19.00 -2.41
C VAL A 292 27.85 20.48 -2.83
N GLU A 293 28.53 20.80 -3.92
CA GLU A 293 28.51 22.16 -4.47
C GLU A 293 27.14 22.56 -5.02
N GLY A 294 26.42 21.63 -5.65
CA GLY A 294 25.04 21.85 -6.11
C GLY A 294 24.07 22.20 -4.97
N GLN A 295 24.22 21.55 -3.81
CA GLN A 295 23.39 21.82 -2.64
C GLN A 295 23.66 23.20 -2.04
N LYS A 296 24.93 23.64 -2.00
CA LYS A 296 25.30 25.01 -1.59
C LYS A 296 24.75 26.08 -2.55
N ALA A 297 24.58 25.77 -3.83
CA ALA A 297 23.95 26.68 -4.78
C ALA A 297 22.45 26.81 -4.52
N LEU A 298 21.79 25.74 -4.09
CA LEU A 298 20.37 25.70 -3.74
C LEU A 298 20.05 26.50 -2.46
N ASP A 299 20.92 26.42 -1.45
CA ASP A 299 20.78 27.25 -0.24
C ASP A 299 20.90 28.76 -0.54
N LYS A 300 21.78 29.14 -1.48
CA LYS A 300 21.86 30.54 -1.96
C LYS A 300 20.64 30.99 -2.74
N VAL A 301 19.94 30.07 -3.40
CA VAL A 301 18.66 30.37 -4.06
C VAL A 301 17.56 30.53 -3.02
N GLY A 302 17.56 29.73 -1.96
CA GLY A 302 16.65 29.88 -0.81
C GLY A 302 16.83 31.23 -0.09
N GLU A 303 18.07 31.68 0.11
CA GLU A 303 18.38 32.97 0.72
C GLU A 303 17.94 34.17 -0.16
N LYS A 304 17.93 33.99 -1.49
CA LYS A 304 17.48 35.01 -2.46
C LYS A 304 15.97 34.97 -2.71
N ALA A 305 15.30 33.87 -2.41
CA ALA A 305 13.86 33.69 -2.56
C ALA A 305 13.03 34.37 -1.45
N GLY A 306 13.68 34.93 -0.42
CA GLY A 306 13.04 35.72 0.61
C GLY A 306 12.19 34.86 1.54
N ASP A 307 12.61 34.77 2.78
CA ASP A 307 11.86 34.18 3.90
C ASP A 307 10.38 34.64 3.81
N GLY A 308 9.49 33.70 3.44
CA GLY A 308 8.09 33.96 3.02
C GLY A 308 7.21 34.61 4.09
N LYS A 309 7.79 34.96 5.23
CA LYS A 309 7.20 35.66 6.37
C LYS A 309 6.61 37.03 5.99
N ALA A 310 7.15 37.73 4.97
CA ALA A 310 6.60 39.01 4.53
C ALA A 310 5.34 38.92 3.65
N ALA A 311 5.05 37.74 3.06
CA ALA A 311 3.84 37.52 2.26
C ALA A 311 2.65 37.00 3.08
N ALA A 312 2.91 36.47 4.28
CA ALA A 312 1.87 35.99 5.19
C ALA A 312 1.09 37.14 5.84
N ASP A 313 1.75 38.26 6.16
CA ASP A 313 1.09 39.40 6.83
C ASP A 313 0.08 40.13 5.91
N LYS A 314 0.19 40.03 4.58
CA LYS A 314 -0.77 40.64 3.64
C LYS A 314 -2.02 39.80 3.38
N LYS A 315 -1.97 38.48 3.55
CA LYS A 315 -3.15 37.61 3.36
C LYS A 315 -4.14 37.67 4.53
N GLY A 316 -3.71 38.12 5.71
CA GLY A 316 -4.60 38.32 6.85
C GLY A 316 -5.66 39.39 6.59
N GLU A 317 -5.25 40.54 6.05
CA GLU A 317 -6.15 41.69 5.80
C GLU A 317 -7.24 41.35 4.75
N ASP A 318 -6.90 40.62 3.69
CA ASP A 318 -7.86 40.21 2.66
C ASP A 318 -8.93 39.24 3.21
N THR A 319 -8.55 38.40 4.18
CA THR A 319 -9.47 37.42 4.79
C THR A 319 -10.48 38.10 5.72
N ASP A 320 -10.03 39.09 6.50
CA ASP A 320 -10.90 39.87 7.37
C ASP A 320 -11.86 40.76 6.56
N GLN A 321 -11.45 41.24 5.39
CA GLN A 321 -12.30 42.01 4.49
C GLN A 321 -13.41 41.15 3.87
N LEU A 322 -13.10 39.90 3.47
CA LEU A 322 -14.08 38.93 2.95
C LEU A 322 -15.13 38.55 3.99
N MET A 323 -14.74 38.36 5.25
CA MET A 323 -15.68 38.05 6.35
C MET A 323 -16.68 39.20 6.59
N ASN A 324 -16.20 40.45 6.56
CA ASN A 324 -17.06 41.62 6.71
C ASN A 324 -18.01 41.83 5.52
N GLU A 325 -17.58 41.54 4.29
CA GLU A 325 -18.48 41.56 3.13
C GLU A 325 -19.57 40.47 3.23
N PHE A 326 -19.22 39.29 3.74
CA PHE A 326 -20.17 38.20 3.91
C PHE A 326 -21.24 38.51 4.96
N GLU A 327 -20.86 39.07 6.13
CA GLU A 327 -21.83 39.50 7.14
C GLU A 327 -22.78 40.59 6.62
N ASN A 328 -22.26 41.55 5.84
CA ASN A 328 -23.10 42.58 5.23
C ASN A 328 -24.06 41.99 4.18
N PHE A 329 -23.63 40.99 3.41
CA PHE A 329 -24.48 40.31 2.44
C PHE A 329 -25.61 39.53 3.12
N VAL A 330 -25.30 38.79 4.19
CA VAL A 330 -26.29 38.02 4.97
C VAL A 330 -27.30 38.96 5.64
N SER A 331 -26.81 40.04 6.26
CA SER A 331 -27.66 41.02 6.96
C SER A 331 -28.57 41.82 6.03
N LYS A 332 -28.16 42.02 4.76
CA LYS A 332 -28.95 42.76 3.76
C LYS A 332 -30.05 41.90 3.11
N LYS A 333 -30.03 40.59 3.31
CA LYS A 333 -30.98 39.63 2.70
C LYS A 333 -32.08 39.15 3.67
N SER A 334 -32.03 39.56 4.94
CA SER A 334 -33.13 39.44 5.91
C SER A 334 -33.89 40.76 6.03
#